data_AF-A0A942KTI6-F1
#
_entry.id   AF-A0A942KTI6-F1
#
_cell.length_a   1.000
_cell.length_b   1.000
_cell.length_c   1.000
_cell.angle_alpha   90.00
_cell.angle_beta   90.00
_cell.angle_gamma   90.00
#
_symmetry.space_group_name_H-M   'P 1'
#
loop_
_entity.id
_entity.type
_entity.pdbx_description
1 polymer ?
#
loop_
_entity_poly.entity_id
_entity_poly.type
_entity_poly.pdbx_seq_one_letter_code
_entity_poly.pdbx_strand_id
1 'polypeptide(L)'
;MEAIEVVRRSALAALKPPPRLNLSQWIESDMRLPEGVSATPGPVRLWAFQRAIADAISDPAIERVTLVKPVRVGLSTLITGAVASFVANEPSPILVLLPTEADCRDYVVSDLEPIFEATPSIAGLLAAEADESGRNTLLSRRFPGGSLKIVAAKAPRNLRRHNVRVLLIDEADAMENTAEGSPITLAERRTLSFGNRKIILGSTPTHDSTSNVLRAYAASDQRVFEVPCPECGALSEILWGHIEWQPDRPETAAFRCPHCAELVPERFKAAMVADGAWRATRPEVKGHAGFRLNALVSTLANASWGKLAAEFLQAKGQPDTLQVFVNTILGQGWREAADEADPDAIAARAEDFGLDAIPPEVLTLTAGIDVQHDRLEVTHTGHGREAAFVLGHSVIWGSPGDDSTWAELDELLKTTFNPAYSPNTRFQSARERVGDGFDLFCGFGTASRDGSGVIQAADG
;
A
#
# COMPACT_ATOMS: atom_id res chain seq x y z
N MET A 1 -48.77 -35.59 24.26
CA MET A 1 -48.35 -34.35 24.96
C MET A 1 -46.90 -34.01 24.64
N GLU A 2 -45.97 -34.96 24.71
CA GLU A 2 -44.53 -34.75 24.47
C GLU A 2 -44.19 -34.15 23.08
N ALA A 3 -44.84 -34.60 22.01
CA ALA A 3 -44.64 -34.03 20.67
C ALA A 3 -45.07 -32.56 20.54
N ILE A 4 -46.16 -32.16 21.21
CA ILE A 4 -46.62 -30.76 21.23
C ILE A 4 -45.65 -29.90 22.05
N GLU A 5 -45.12 -30.43 23.16
CA GLU A 5 -44.11 -29.77 23.98
C GLU A 5 -42.82 -29.52 23.20
N VAL A 6 -42.37 -30.49 22.39
CA VAL A 6 -41.19 -30.37 21.53
C VAL A 6 -41.43 -29.35 20.43
N VAL A 7 -42.54 -29.43 19.70
CA VAL A 7 -42.89 -28.47 18.64
C VAL A 7 -43.01 -27.05 19.21
N ARG A 8 -43.67 -26.88 20.35
CA ARG A 8 -43.80 -25.59 21.04
C ARG A 8 -42.43 -25.04 21.46
N ARG A 9 -41.55 -25.87 22.00
CA ARG A 9 -40.19 -25.46 22.41
C ARG A 9 -39.36 -25.04 21.21
N SER A 10 -39.38 -25.81 20.12
CA SER A 10 -38.69 -25.45 18.87
C SER A 10 -39.25 -24.17 18.27
N ALA A 11 -40.57 -23.98 18.26
CA ALA A 11 -41.20 -22.75 17.79
C ALA A 11 -40.83 -21.53 18.65
N LEU A 12 -40.85 -21.66 19.98
CA LEU A 12 -40.44 -20.59 20.89
C LEU A 12 -38.94 -20.28 20.79
N ALA A 13 -38.09 -21.30 20.57
CA ALA A 13 -36.68 -21.10 20.31
C ALA A 13 -36.43 -20.36 19.00
N ALA A 14 -37.20 -20.67 17.95
CA ALA A 14 -37.16 -19.97 16.66
C ALA A 14 -37.65 -18.51 16.74
N LEU A 15 -38.46 -18.17 17.74
CA LEU A 15 -38.90 -16.78 18.01
C LEU A 15 -37.85 -15.96 18.78
N LYS A 16 -36.81 -16.59 19.35
CA LYS A 16 -35.74 -15.86 20.02
C LYS A 16 -34.82 -15.27 18.93
N PRO A 17 -34.71 -13.93 18.83
CA PRO A 17 -33.80 -13.34 17.86
C PRO A 17 -32.35 -13.78 18.18
N PRO A 18 -31.54 -14.12 17.16
CA PRO A 18 -30.15 -14.45 17.38
C PRO A 18 -29.42 -13.27 18.05
N PRO A 19 -28.44 -13.56 18.94
CA PRO A 19 -27.65 -12.49 19.55
C PRO A 19 -26.91 -11.72 18.47
N ARG A 20 -27.04 -10.39 18.48
CA ARG A 20 -26.27 -9.51 17.58
C ARG A 20 -24.85 -9.39 18.11
N LEU A 21 -24.03 -10.39 17.82
CA LEU A 21 -22.61 -10.39 18.11
C LEU A 21 -21.88 -9.53 17.07
N ASN A 22 -20.81 -8.88 17.49
CA ASN A 22 -19.86 -8.33 16.54
C ASN A 22 -19.23 -9.46 15.73
N LEU A 23 -18.81 -9.17 14.50
CA LEU A 23 -18.31 -10.21 13.59
C LEU A 23 -17.09 -10.95 14.19
N SER A 24 -16.17 -10.25 14.86
CA SER A 24 -15.01 -10.92 15.48
C SER A 24 -15.45 -11.97 16.52
N GLN A 25 -16.40 -11.59 17.38
CA GLN A 25 -16.94 -12.44 18.43
C GLN A 25 -17.70 -13.63 17.85
N TRP A 26 -18.49 -13.41 16.80
CA TRP A 26 -19.18 -14.49 16.11
C TRP A 26 -18.19 -15.47 15.48
N ILE A 27 -17.18 -14.98 14.75
CA ILE A 27 -16.14 -15.82 14.14
C ILE A 27 -15.42 -16.66 15.21
N GLU A 28 -14.94 -16.05 16.28
CA GLU A 28 -14.12 -16.77 17.27
C GLU A 28 -14.94 -17.71 18.18
N SER A 29 -16.26 -17.50 18.31
CA SER A 29 -17.13 -18.36 19.10
C SER A 29 -17.67 -19.54 18.28
N ASP A 30 -18.00 -19.31 17.02
CA ASP A 30 -18.91 -20.18 16.27
C ASP A 30 -18.25 -20.79 15.03
N MET A 31 -17.57 -19.97 14.21
CA MET A 31 -16.98 -20.39 12.94
C MET A 31 -15.91 -21.49 13.12
N ARG A 32 -15.95 -22.49 12.23
CA ARG A 32 -14.97 -23.59 12.18
C ARG A 32 -14.38 -23.73 10.78
N LEU A 33 -13.08 -24.03 10.72
CA LEU A 33 -12.38 -24.32 9.46
C LEU A 33 -12.15 -25.83 9.34
N PRO A 34 -12.57 -26.47 8.24
CA PRO A 34 -12.35 -27.89 8.03
C PRO A 34 -10.90 -28.21 7.62
N GLU A 35 -10.51 -29.48 7.80
CA GLU A 35 -9.27 -30.07 7.30
C GLU A 35 -9.28 -30.06 5.76
N GLY A 36 -8.69 -29.03 5.15
CA GLY A 36 -8.67 -28.85 3.69
C GLY A 36 -8.73 -27.38 3.25
N VAL A 37 -9.40 -26.53 4.04
CA VAL A 37 -9.51 -25.08 3.79
C VAL A 37 -8.39 -24.31 4.46
N SER A 38 -7.94 -24.78 5.63
CA SER A 38 -6.97 -24.09 6.46
C SER A 38 -5.86 -25.02 6.91
N ALA A 39 -4.63 -24.48 6.98
CA ALA A 39 -3.50 -25.14 7.62
C ALA A 39 -3.65 -25.23 9.15
N THR A 40 -4.63 -24.52 9.73
CA THR A 40 -5.01 -24.61 11.14
C THR A 40 -6.52 -24.87 11.24
N PRO A 41 -6.95 -26.13 11.10
CA PRO A 41 -8.36 -26.54 11.22
C PRO A 41 -8.91 -26.30 12.63
N GLY A 42 -10.24 -26.25 12.74
CA GLY A 42 -10.97 -26.11 13.99
C GLY A 42 -11.48 -24.69 14.28
N PRO A 43 -11.64 -24.31 15.56
CA PRO A 43 -12.12 -22.99 15.95
C PRO A 43 -11.22 -21.86 15.43
N VAL A 44 -11.83 -20.85 14.81
CA VAL A 44 -11.09 -19.70 14.30
C VAL A 44 -10.57 -18.85 15.46
N ARG A 45 -9.31 -18.44 15.38
CA ARG A 45 -8.70 -17.41 16.22
C ARG A 45 -8.23 -16.29 15.32
N LEU A 46 -8.81 -15.10 15.50
CA LEU A 46 -8.45 -13.95 14.68
C LEU A 46 -7.15 -13.34 15.21
N TRP A 47 -6.28 -12.93 14.29
CA TRP A 47 -5.17 -12.03 14.64
C TRP A 47 -5.71 -10.66 15.07
N ALA A 48 -4.93 -9.90 15.84
CA ALA A 48 -5.36 -8.61 16.37
C ALA A 48 -5.82 -7.65 15.26
N PHE A 49 -5.08 -7.58 14.15
CA PHE A 49 -5.46 -6.77 13.01
C PHE A 49 -6.79 -7.21 12.38
N GLN A 50 -7.08 -8.53 12.33
CA GLN A 50 -8.33 -9.05 11.77
C GLN A 50 -9.54 -8.73 12.64
N ARG A 51 -9.41 -8.75 13.97
CA ARG A 51 -10.55 -8.47 14.88
C ARG A 51 -11.13 -7.09 14.64
N ALA A 52 -10.30 -6.07 14.55
CA ALA A 52 -10.77 -4.71 14.31
C ALA A 52 -11.37 -4.52 12.90
N ILE A 53 -10.84 -5.22 11.89
CA ILE A 53 -11.45 -5.25 10.56
C ILE A 53 -12.83 -5.90 10.64
N ALA A 54 -12.92 -7.06 11.30
CA ALA A 54 -14.17 -7.78 11.49
C ALA A 54 -15.22 -6.90 12.18
N ASP A 55 -14.84 -6.25 13.27
CA ASP A 55 -15.75 -5.40 14.03
C ASP A 55 -16.23 -4.21 13.20
N ALA A 56 -15.37 -3.59 12.39
CA ALA A 56 -15.77 -2.53 11.46
C ALA A 56 -16.75 -3.03 10.38
N ILE A 57 -16.64 -4.29 9.94
CA ILE A 57 -17.60 -4.90 9.02
C ILE A 57 -18.98 -5.02 9.67
N SER A 58 -19.07 -5.44 10.93
CA SER A 58 -20.35 -5.54 11.66
C SER A 58 -20.87 -4.23 12.25
N ASP A 59 -20.04 -3.18 12.32
CA ASP A 59 -20.44 -1.89 12.91
C ASP A 59 -21.51 -1.20 12.04
N PRO A 60 -22.72 -0.92 12.57
CA PRO A 60 -23.77 -0.24 11.82
C PRO A 60 -23.45 1.22 11.48
N ALA A 61 -22.50 1.87 12.16
CA ALA A 61 -22.08 3.23 11.87
C ALA A 61 -21.11 3.32 10.67
N ILE A 62 -20.55 2.19 10.23
CA ILE A 62 -19.57 2.12 9.14
C ILE A 62 -20.25 1.53 7.92
N GLU A 63 -20.75 2.33 6.99
CA GLU A 63 -21.38 1.82 5.76
C GLU A 63 -20.39 1.01 4.89
N ARG A 64 -19.14 1.47 4.83
CA ARG A 64 -18.13 0.96 3.90
C ARG A 64 -16.85 0.53 4.59
N VAL A 65 -16.32 -0.62 4.18
CA VAL A 65 -15.02 -1.14 4.61
C VAL A 65 -14.16 -1.39 3.38
N THR A 66 -12.94 -0.85 3.35
CA THR A 66 -11.98 -1.08 2.26
C THR A 66 -10.69 -1.68 2.79
N LEU A 67 -10.19 -2.73 2.13
CA LEU A 67 -9.07 -3.54 2.60
C LEU A 67 -8.00 -3.62 1.51
N VAL A 68 -6.94 -2.84 1.66
CA VAL A 68 -5.70 -3.00 0.88
C VAL A 68 -4.92 -4.12 1.55
N LYS A 69 -4.91 -5.31 0.93
CA LYS A 69 -4.35 -6.52 1.52
C LYS A 69 -3.12 -7.03 0.76
N PRO A 70 -2.12 -7.56 1.46
CA PRO A 70 -1.12 -8.43 0.88
C PRO A 70 -1.68 -9.87 0.79
N VAL A 71 -0.87 -10.78 0.26
CA VAL A 71 -1.10 -12.23 0.43
C VAL A 71 -0.80 -12.66 1.89
N ARG A 72 -1.27 -13.86 2.28
CA ARG A 72 -0.92 -14.53 3.56
C ARG A 72 -1.36 -13.79 4.84
N VAL A 73 -2.48 -13.06 4.81
CA VAL A 73 -3.10 -12.41 6.00
C VAL A 73 -4.50 -12.95 6.35
N GLY A 74 -4.92 -14.05 5.72
CA GLY A 74 -6.17 -14.76 6.03
C GLY A 74 -7.45 -13.97 5.74
N LEU A 75 -7.43 -13.06 4.76
CA LEU A 75 -8.59 -12.20 4.50
C LEU A 75 -9.75 -12.92 3.84
N SER A 76 -9.51 -13.91 2.97
CA SER A 76 -10.58 -14.71 2.36
C SER A 76 -11.43 -15.41 3.43
N THR A 77 -10.79 -15.96 4.48
CA THR A 77 -11.48 -16.51 5.66
C THR A 77 -12.34 -15.46 6.36
N LEU A 78 -11.86 -14.22 6.48
CA LEU A 78 -12.62 -13.13 7.09
C LEU A 78 -13.85 -12.75 6.26
N ILE A 79 -13.72 -12.74 4.92
CA ILE A 79 -14.84 -12.48 3.99
C ILE A 79 -15.89 -13.59 4.10
N THR A 80 -15.48 -14.86 4.11
CA THR A 80 -16.40 -15.99 4.31
C THR A 80 -17.08 -15.91 5.68
N GLY A 81 -16.32 -15.57 6.73
CA GLY A 81 -16.86 -15.33 8.08
C GLY A 81 -17.88 -14.19 8.10
N ALA A 82 -17.66 -13.11 7.36
CA ALA A 82 -18.62 -12.03 7.21
C ALA A 82 -19.93 -12.49 6.56
N VAL A 83 -19.84 -13.24 5.44
CA VAL A 83 -21.03 -13.83 4.79
C VAL A 83 -21.77 -14.73 5.77
N ALA A 84 -21.06 -15.62 6.45
CA ALA A 84 -21.62 -16.58 7.39
C ALA A 84 -22.31 -15.89 8.58
N SER A 85 -21.69 -14.86 9.17
CA SER A 85 -22.30 -14.05 10.22
C SER A 85 -23.54 -13.29 9.72
N PHE A 86 -23.54 -12.74 8.50
CA PHE A 86 -24.73 -12.10 7.96
C PHE A 86 -25.85 -13.11 7.71
N VAL A 87 -25.54 -14.35 7.32
CA VAL A 87 -26.55 -15.42 7.21
C VAL A 87 -27.11 -15.80 8.59
N ALA A 88 -26.27 -15.87 9.62
CA ALA A 88 -26.69 -16.30 10.96
C ALA A 88 -27.36 -15.18 11.80
N ASN A 89 -26.77 -13.99 11.83
CA ASN A 89 -27.07 -12.93 12.80
C ASN A 89 -27.93 -11.81 12.21
N GLU A 90 -27.77 -11.50 10.92
CA GLU A 90 -28.52 -10.43 10.25
C GLU A 90 -28.94 -10.82 8.81
N PRO A 91 -29.80 -11.85 8.67
CA PRO A 91 -30.18 -12.39 7.37
C PRO A 91 -30.69 -11.32 6.44
N SER A 92 -30.15 -11.28 5.21
CA SER A 92 -30.52 -10.29 4.21
C SER A 92 -30.08 -10.72 2.80
N PRO A 93 -30.44 -9.99 1.75
CA PRO A 93 -29.88 -10.22 0.42
C PRO A 93 -28.40 -9.77 0.37
N ILE A 94 -27.51 -10.72 0.08
CA ILE A 94 -26.05 -10.58 0.03
C ILE A 94 -25.58 -10.84 -1.41
N LEU A 95 -24.65 -10.02 -1.91
CA LEU A 95 -23.94 -10.22 -3.17
C LEU A 95 -22.43 -10.30 -2.92
N VAL A 96 -21.79 -11.36 -3.40
CA VAL A 96 -20.33 -11.45 -3.52
C VAL A 96 -19.97 -11.25 -4.98
N LEU A 97 -19.09 -10.29 -5.26
CA LEU A 97 -18.55 -9.98 -6.57
C LEU A 97 -17.11 -10.45 -6.64
N LEU A 98 -16.80 -11.30 -7.62
CA LEU A 98 -15.47 -11.83 -7.90
C LEU A 98 -15.09 -11.55 -9.36
N PRO A 99 -13.79 -11.60 -9.73
CA PRO A 99 -13.36 -11.20 -11.07
C PRO A 99 -13.98 -12.05 -12.19
N THR A 100 -13.92 -13.38 -12.05
CA THR A 100 -14.36 -14.34 -13.08
C THR A 100 -15.35 -15.38 -12.55
N GLU A 101 -16.00 -16.08 -13.48
CA GLU A 101 -16.95 -17.15 -13.13
C GLU A 101 -16.25 -18.40 -12.58
N ALA A 102 -14.96 -18.58 -12.90
CA ALA A 102 -14.14 -19.64 -12.32
C ALA A 102 -13.87 -19.35 -10.84
N ASP A 103 -13.45 -18.12 -10.51
CA ASP A 103 -13.24 -17.67 -9.13
C ASP A 103 -14.52 -17.84 -8.29
N CYS A 104 -15.69 -17.53 -8.88
CA CYS A 104 -16.98 -17.71 -8.23
C CYS A 104 -17.25 -19.18 -7.85
N ARG A 105 -16.99 -20.12 -8.77
CA ARG A 105 -17.21 -21.54 -8.52
C ARG A 105 -16.22 -22.08 -7.49
N ASP A 106 -14.95 -21.72 -7.63
CA ASP A 106 -13.89 -22.14 -6.74
C ASP A 106 -14.15 -21.66 -5.32
N TYR A 107 -14.45 -20.37 -5.12
CA TYR A 107 -14.79 -19.83 -3.80
C TYR A 107 -15.95 -20.58 -3.12
N VAL A 108 -16.98 -20.98 -3.88
CA VAL A 108 -18.10 -21.73 -3.30
C VAL A 108 -17.69 -23.11 -2.83
N VAL A 109 -17.02 -23.87 -3.70
CA VAL A 109 -16.69 -25.28 -3.47
C VAL A 109 -15.52 -25.43 -2.50
N SER A 110 -14.54 -24.54 -2.61
CA SER A 110 -13.27 -24.62 -1.88
C SER A 110 -13.33 -23.94 -0.52
N ASP A 111 -14.12 -22.88 -0.33
CA ASP A 111 -14.18 -22.14 0.94
C ASP A 111 -15.58 -22.13 1.57
N LEU A 112 -16.57 -21.64 0.85
CA LEU A 112 -17.88 -21.31 1.41
C LEU A 112 -18.63 -22.54 1.91
N GLU A 113 -18.88 -23.53 1.06
CA GLU A 113 -19.64 -24.74 1.43
C GLU A 113 -18.93 -25.53 2.54
N PRO A 114 -17.62 -25.81 2.46
CA PRO A 114 -16.92 -26.52 3.54
C PRO A 114 -16.98 -25.79 4.88
N ILE A 115 -16.82 -24.46 4.91
CA ILE A 115 -16.89 -23.67 6.15
C ILE A 115 -18.31 -23.69 6.73
N PHE A 116 -19.34 -23.58 5.89
CA PHE A 116 -20.73 -23.63 6.34
C PHE A 116 -21.07 -24.99 6.95
N GLU A 117 -20.72 -26.08 6.28
CA GLU A 117 -20.97 -27.43 6.79
C GLU A 117 -20.17 -27.75 8.06
N ALA A 118 -18.95 -27.23 8.19
CA ALA A 118 -18.14 -27.39 9.40
C ALA A 118 -18.64 -26.56 10.60
N THR A 119 -19.45 -25.52 10.36
CA THR A 119 -19.90 -24.57 11.40
C THR A 119 -21.31 -24.96 11.89
N PRO A 120 -21.47 -25.51 13.11
CA PRO A 120 -22.72 -26.16 13.52
C PRO A 120 -23.97 -25.29 13.52
N SER A 121 -23.83 -23.98 13.74
CA SER A 121 -24.95 -23.04 13.79
C SER A 121 -25.55 -22.70 12.41
N ILE A 122 -24.79 -22.89 11.34
CA ILE A 122 -25.15 -22.52 9.96
C ILE A 122 -25.10 -23.70 8.99
N ALA A 123 -24.68 -24.87 9.44
CA ALA A 123 -24.67 -26.10 8.65
C ALA A 123 -26.05 -26.34 8.04
N GLY A 124 -26.09 -26.64 6.75
CA GLY A 124 -27.33 -26.84 6.00
C GLY A 124 -28.13 -25.58 5.66
N LEU A 125 -27.80 -24.37 6.17
CA LEU A 125 -28.58 -23.15 5.85
C LEU A 125 -28.50 -22.74 4.37
N LEU A 126 -27.45 -23.16 3.67
CA LEU A 126 -27.29 -22.94 2.22
C LEU A 126 -27.58 -24.19 1.38
N ALA A 127 -28.02 -25.30 1.99
CA ALA A 127 -28.30 -26.54 1.29
C ALA A 127 -29.46 -26.37 0.29
N ALA A 128 -29.49 -27.20 -0.75
CA ALA A 128 -30.60 -27.20 -1.72
C ALA A 128 -31.96 -27.48 -1.04
N GLU A 129 -31.96 -28.32 -0.01
CA GLU A 129 -33.12 -28.72 0.79
C GLU A 129 -33.64 -27.62 1.71
N ALA A 130 -32.81 -26.61 2.02
CA ALA A 130 -33.23 -25.44 2.80
C ALA A 130 -34.10 -24.47 1.98
N ASP A 131 -34.16 -24.63 0.65
CA ASP A 131 -35.09 -23.88 -0.22
C ASP A 131 -36.28 -24.77 -0.60
N GLU A 132 -37.42 -24.55 0.06
CA GLU A 132 -38.70 -25.19 -0.26
C GLU A 132 -39.14 -24.96 -1.72
N SER A 133 -38.56 -23.97 -2.42
CA SER A 133 -38.88 -23.65 -3.82
C SER A 133 -37.99 -24.31 -4.87
N GLY A 134 -36.95 -25.07 -4.48
CA GLY A 134 -36.08 -25.83 -5.39
C GLY A 134 -35.28 -24.99 -6.40
N ARG A 135 -35.01 -23.72 -6.10
CA ARG A 135 -34.34 -22.75 -6.98
C ARG A 135 -32.88 -22.47 -6.60
N ASN A 136 -32.34 -23.16 -5.60
CA ASN A 136 -30.95 -23.04 -5.21
C ASN A 136 -30.02 -23.60 -6.32
N THR A 137 -29.11 -22.75 -6.80
CA THR A 137 -27.98 -23.15 -7.65
C THR A 137 -26.67 -22.84 -6.94
N LEU A 138 -25.55 -23.35 -7.46
CA LEU A 138 -24.22 -23.16 -6.86
C LEU A 138 -23.92 -21.69 -6.53
N LEU A 139 -24.24 -20.77 -7.44
CA LEU A 139 -23.95 -19.33 -7.30
C LEU A 139 -25.14 -18.50 -6.80
N SER A 140 -26.27 -19.13 -6.50
CA SER A 140 -27.49 -18.47 -6.02
C SER A 140 -28.18 -19.34 -4.99
N ARG A 141 -27.94 -19.04 -3.72
CA ARG A 141 -28.54 -19.75 -2.58
C ARG A 141 -29.56 -18.86 -1.88
N ARG A 142 -30.68 -19.44 -1.46
CA ARG A 142 -31.68 -18.83 -0.58
C ARG A 142 -31.56 -19.47 0.80
N PHE A 143 -31.80 -18.66 1.82
CA PHE A 143 -31.81 -19.06 3.22
C PHE A 143 -32.88 -18.25 3.97
N PRO A 144 -33.33 -18.70 5.16
CA PRO A 144 -34.33 -17.98 5.93
C PRO A 144 -33.96 -16.51 6.16
N GLY A 145 -34.81 -15.60 5.67
CA GLY A 145 -34.61 -14.15 5.81
C GLY A 145 -33.68 -13.50 4.77
N GLY A 146 -33.12 -14.25 3.81
CA GLY A 146 -32.21 -13.66 2.82
C GLY A 146 -31.88 -14.50 1.60
N SER A 147 -30.85 -14.07 0.88
CA SER A 147 -30.31 -14.80 -0.27
C SER A 147 -28.85 -14.43 -0.48
N LEU A 148 -28.04 -15.37 -0.91
CA LEU A 148 -26.64 -15.19 -1.28
C LEU A 148 -26.52 -15.37 -2.79
N LYS A 149 -25.99 -14.35 -3.46
CA LYS A 149 -25.62 -14.43 -4.88
C LYS A 149 -24.13 -14.20 -5.03
N ILE A 150 -23.51 -14.96 -5.92
CA ILE A 150 -22.09 -14.85 -6.24
C ILE A 150 -22.00 -14.60 -7.74
N VAL A 151 -21.42 -13.47 -8.12
CA VAL A 151 -21.48 -12.97 -9.50
C VAL A 151 -20.09 -12.60 -9.97
N ALA A 152 -19.79 -12.94 -11.23
CA ALA A 152 -18.56 -12.56 -11.90
C ALA A 152 -18.65 -11.13 -12.45
N ALA A 153 -17.63 -10.31 -12.19
CA ALA A 153 -17.52 -8.93 -12.64
C ALA A 153 -17.47 -8.81 -14.17
N LYS A 154 -16.87 -9.80 -14.86
CA LYS A 154 -16.82 -9.88 -16.33
C LYS A 154 -18.18 -10.07 -17.01
N ALA A 155 -19.26 -10.31 -16.25
CA ALA A 155 -20.62 -10.48 -16.80
C ALA A 155 -21.60 -9.38 -16.35
N PRO A 156 -21.50 -8.13 -16.88
CA PRO A 156 -22.34 -6.99 -16.48
C PRO A 156 -23.84 -7.25 -16.52
N ARG A 157 -24.30 -8.08 -17.47
CA ARG A 157 -25.73 -8.48 -17.57
C ARG A 157 -26.25 -9.11 -16.28
N ASN A 158 -25.40 -9.85 -15.58
CA ASN A 158 -25.76 -10.53 -14.34
C ASN A 158 -25.93 -9.53 -13.17
N LEU A 159 -25.25 -8.38 -13.22
CA LEU A 159 -25.38 -7.33 -12.19
C LEU A 159 -26.71 -6.58 -12.26
N ARG A 160 -27.35 -6.48 -13.43
CA ARG A 160 -28.50 -5.58 -13.69
C ARG A 160 -29.77 -5.87 -12.87
N ARG A 161 -29.91 -7.06 -12.26
CA ARG A 161 -31.16 -7.56 -11.65
C ARG A 161 -31.05 -7.89 -10.17
N HIS A 162 -30.14 -7.25 -9.46
CA HIS A 162 -29.92 -7.50 -8.03
C HIS A 162 -30.28 -6.26 -7.21
N ASN A 163 -30.94 -6.49 -6.09
CA ASN A 163 -31.20 -5.50 -5.06
C ASN A 163 -30.71 -6.13 -3.75
N VAL A 164 -29.59 -5.64 -3.22
CA VAL A 164 -28.85 -6.30 -2.13
C VAL A 164 -28.47 -5.33 -1.04
N ARG A 165 -28.53 -5.77 0.22
CA ARG A 165 -28.14 -4.94 1.36
C ARG A 165 -26.64 -5.00 1.59
N VAL A 166 -26.07 -6.21 1.53
CA VAL A 166 -24.63 -6.43 1.75
C VAL A 166 -23.97 -6.75 0.42
N LEU A 167 -22.90 -6.03 0.11
CA LEU A 167 -22.07 -6.22 -1.07
C LEU A 167 -20.63 -6.49 -0.63
N LEU A 168 -20.08 -7.63 -1.02
CA LEU A 168 -18.68 -8.00 -0.84
C LEU A 168 -18.01 -8.03 -2.21
N ILE A 169 -16.87 -7.37 -2.34
CA ILE A 169 -16.08 -7.29 -3.56
C ILE A 169 -14.68 -7.75 -3.18
N ASP A 170 -14.25 -8.90 -3.70
CA ASP A 170 -12.89 -9.42 -3.49
C ASP A 170 -12.13 -9.44 -4.81
N GLU A 171 -10.82 -9.23 -4.73
CA GLU A 171 -9.92 -9.02 -5.86
C GLU A 171 -10.37 -7.88 -6.80
N ALA A 172 -10.76 -6.75 -6.20
CA ALA A 172 -11.26 -5.58 -6.91
C ALA A 172 -10.32 -5.05 -8.02
N ASP A 173 -9.00 -5.18 -7.87
CA ASP A 173 -8.04 -4.71 -8.86
C ASP A 173 -7.92 -5.64 -10.08
N ALA A 174 -8.36 -6.89 -9.97
CA ALA A 174 -8.48 -7.80 -11.11
C ALA A 174 -9.77 -7.55 -11.93
N MET A 175 -10.61 -6.60 -11.50
CA MET A 175 -11.87 -6.26 -12.18
C MET A 175 -11.66 -5.11 -13.18
N GLU A 176 -11.63 -5.48 -14.46
CA GLU A 176 -11.53 -4.52 -15.56
C GLU A 176 -12.85 -3.79 -15.82
N ASN A 177 -12.74 -2.59 -16.38
CA ASN A 177 -13.91 -1.86 -16.89
C ASN A 177 -14.50 -2.60 -18.09
N THR A 178 -15.83 -2.64 -18.13
CA THR A 178 -16.58 -3.22 -19.26
C THR A 178 -17.12 -2.12 -20.16
N ALA A 179 -17.77 -2.49 -21.27
CA ALA A 179 -18.48 -1.54 -22.12
C ALA A 179 -19.59 -0.75 -21.37
N GLU A 180 -20.07 -1.26 -20.23
CA GLU A 180 -21.06 -0.59 -19.38
C GLU A 180 -20.42 0.26 -18.26
N GLY A 181 -19.10 0.37 -18.26
CA GLY A 181 -18.30 1.01 -17.21
C GLY A 181 -17.80 0.03 -16.15
N SER A 182 -17.47 0.57 -14.98
CA SER A 182 -16.88 -0.20 -13.88
C SER A 182 -17.90 -1.18 -13.27
N PRO A 183 -17.61 -2.50 -13.24
CA PRO A 183 -18.48 -3.48 -12.62
C PRO A 183 -18.66 -3.25 -11.11
N ILE A 184 -17.65 -2.70 -10.43
CA ILE A 184 -17.70 -2.30 -9.01
C ILE A 184 -18.79 -1.25 -8.82
N THR A 185 -18.75 -0.15 -9.57
CA THR A 185 -19.77 0.90 -9.50
C THR A 185 -21.17 0.38 -9.84
N LEU A 186 -21.28 -0.53 -10.82
CA LEU A 186 -22.56 -1.15 -11.19
C LEU A 186 -23.12 -2.04 -10.07
N ALA A 187 -22.26 -2.76 -9.35
CA ALA A 187 -22.62 -3.58 -8.21
C ALA A 187 -23.01 -2.72 -6.99
N GLU A 188 -22.27 -1.65 -6.70
CA GLU A 188 -22.63 -0.71 -5.64
C GLU A 188 -24.00 -0.09 -5.86
N ARG A 189 -24.37 0.23 -7.11
CA ARG A 189 -25.71 0.72 -7.44
C ARG A 189 -26.83 -0.27 -7.10
N ARG A 190 -26.52 -1.57 -6.91
CA ARG A 190 -27.49 -2.58 -6.45
C ARG A 190 -27.84 -2.50 -4.97
N THR A 191 -27.12 -1.66 -4.22
CA THR A 191 -27.35 -1.44 -2.79
C THR A 191 -28.22 -0.24 -2.48
N LEU A 192 -28.53 0.61 -3.47
CA LEU A 192 -29.14 1.93 -3.26
C LEU A 192 -30.52 1.89 -2.59
N SER A 193 -31.27 0.78 -2.70
CA SER A 193 -32.59 0.67 -2.07
C SER A 193 -32.53 0.47 -0.55
N PHE A 194 -31.36 0.14 0.01
CA PHE A 194 -31.18 -0.16 1.44
C PHE A 194 -30.43 0.98 2.12
N GLY A 195 -31.11 1.72 3.02
CA GLY A 195 -30.49 2.80 3.80
C GLY A 195 -29.43 2.31 4.81
N ASN A 196 -29.48 1.03 5.19
CA ASN A 196 -28.51 0.35 6.06
C ASN A 196 -27.61 -0.63 5.27
N ARG A 197 -27.26 -0.28 4.04
CA ARG A 197 -26.37 -1.10 3.21
C ARG A 197 -24.99 -1.26 3.85
N LYS A 198 -24.30 -2.34 3.48
CA LYS A 198 -22.91 -2.61 3.87
C LYS A 198 -22.10 -2.95 2.63
N ILE A 199 -21.00 -2.23 2.41
CA ILE A 199 -20.12 -2.45 1.26
C ILE A 199 -18.72 -2.80 1.77
N ILE A 200 -18.22 -3.97 1.40
CA ILE A 200 -16.90 -4.47 1.77
C ILE A 200 -16.12 -4.66 0.47
N LEU A 201 -14.97 -4.01 0.35
CA LEU A 201 -14.13 -4.07 -0.83
C LEU A 201 -12.69 -4.41 -0.43
N GLY A 202 -12.14 -5.49 -0.99
CA GLY A 202 -10.76 -5.89 -0.76
C GLY A 202 -10.03 -6.22 -2.06
N SER A 203 -8.73 -5.97 -2.09
CA SER A 203 -7.86 -6.43 -3.18
C SER A 203 -6.39 -6.34 -2.77
N THR A 204 -5.57 -7.15 -3.43
CA THR A 204 -4.15 -6.83 -3.59
C THR A 204 -4.02 -5.73 -4.65
N PRO A 205 -3.31 -4.63 -4.39
CA PRO A 205 -3.18 -3.56 -5.37
C PRO A 205 -2.28 -3.97 -6.55
N THR A 206 -2.60 -3.49 -7.76
CA THR A 206 -1.82 -3.77 -8.97
C THR A 206 -0.90 -2.60 -9.35
N HIS A 207 -1.43 -1.54 -9.96
CA HIS A 207 -0.68 -0.33 -10.29
C HIS A 207 -1.25 0.85 -9.54
N ASP A 208 -0.39 1.75 -9.06
CA ASP A 208 -0.80 2.90 -8.24
C ASP A 208 -1.83 3.79 -8.98
N SER A 209 -1.68 3.93 -10.31
CA SER A 209 -2.51 4.78 -11.16
C SER A 209 -3.89 4.20 -11.49
N THR A 210 -4.03 2.86 -11.52
CA THR A 210 -5.26 2.19 -11.98
C THR A 210 -5.96 1.37 -10.89
N SER A 211 -5.33 1.21 -9.73
CA SER A 211 -5.83 0.38 -8.63
C SER A 211 -7.20 0.83 -8.12
N ASN A 212 -8.16 -0.09 -8.13
CA ASN A 212 -9.50 0.13 -7.62
C ASN A 212 -9.49 0.22 -6.09
N VAL A 213 -8.74 -0.66 -5.42
CA VAL A 213 -8.65 -0.71 -3.96
C VAL A 213 -7.91 0.49 -3.39
N LEU A 214 -6.83 0.97 -4.03
CA LEU A 214 -6.10 2.16 -3.55
C LEU A 214 -6.95 3.42 -3.67
N ARG A 215 -7.68 3.57 -4.78
CA ARG A 215 -8.65 4.67 -4.93
C ARG A 215 -9.75 4.63 -3.88
N ALA A 216 -10.29 3.44 -3.58
CA ALA A 216 -11.28 3.27 -2.52
C ALA A 216 -10.69 3.55 -1.12
N TYR A 217 -9.45 3.12 -0.86
CA TYR A 217 -8.76 3.38 0.40
C TYR A 217 -8.46 4.88 0.56
N ALA A 218 -8.06 5.57 -0.49
CA ALA A 218 -7.83 7.02 -0.47
C ALA A 218 -9.07 7.80 -0.01
N ALA A 219 -10.28 7.34 -0.35
CA ALA A 219 -11.54 7.95 0.05
C ALA A 219 -11.96 7.68 1.51
N SER A 220 -11.28 6.76 2.21
CA SER A 220 -11.62 6.31 3.57
C SER A 220 -10.91 7.10 4.68
N ASP A 221 -11.09 6.66 5.94
CA ASP A 221 -10.34 7.13 7.12
C ASP A 221 -8.87 6.65 7.21
N GLN A 222 -8.43 5.83 6.23
CA GLN A 222 -7.04 5.43 6.00
C GLN A 222 -6.32 4.89 7.24
N ARG A 223 -6.78 3.75 7.77
CA ARG A 223 -6.15 3.11 8.92
C ARG A 223 -4.90 2.34 8.53
N VAL A 224 -3.85 2.56 9.31
CA VAL A 224 -2.59 1.79 9.27
C VAL A 224 -2.47 0.95 10.53
N PHE A 225 -1.91 -0.24 10.41
CA PHE A 225 -1.68 -1.12 11.56
C PHE A 225 -0.30 -0.86 12.15
N GLU A 226 -0.28 -0.46 13.41
CA GLU A 226 0.93 -0.13 14.15
C GLU A 226 1.19 -1.16 15.23
N VAL A 227 2.45 -1.44 15.48
CA VAL A 227 2.90 -2.35 16.53
C VAL A 227 3.80 -1.63 17.53
N PRO A 228 3.77 -1.99 18.82
CA PRO A 228 4.66 -1.40 19.80
C PRO A 228 6.07 -1.96 19.65
N CYS A 229 7.08 -1.09 19.78
CA CYS A 229 8.45 -1.54 19.98
C CYS A 229 8.58 -2.19 21.38
N PRO A 230 9.18 -3.38 21.51
CA PRO A 230 9.37 -4.03 22.81
C PRO A 230 10.29 -3.25 23.76
N GLU A 231 11.18 -2.39 23.25
CA GLU A 231 12.08 -1.60 24.09
C GLU A 231 11.48 -0.26 24.53
N CYS A 232 10.99 0.56 23.58
CA CYS A 232 10.52 1.91 23.89
C CYS A 232 8.99 2.05 23.99
N GLY A 233 8.23 1.01 23.62
CA GLY A 233 6.77 1.01 23.64
C GLY A 233 6.10 1.87 22.57
N ALA A 234 6.86 2.65 21.78
CA ALA A 234 6.30 3.52 20.75
C ALA A 234 5.66 2.69 19.62
N LEU A 235 4.50 3.14 19.16
CA LEU A 235 3.75 2.53 18.06
C LEU A 235 4.31 3.00 16.71
N SER A 236 4.45 2.07 15.77
CA SER A 236 4.82 2.37 14.39
C SER A 236 4.33 1.30 13.42
N GLU A 237 4.06 1.69 12.17
CA GLU A 237 3.86 0.74 11.08
C GLU A 237 5.20 0.08 10.71
N ILE A 238 5.19 -1.25 10.56
CA ILE A 238 6.35 -1.97 10.02
C ILE A 238 6.36 -1.71 8.51
N LEU A 239 7.34 -0.94 8.03
CA LEU A 239 7.57 -0.67 6.62
C LEU A 239 8.79 -1.43 6.12
N TRP A 240 8.86 -1.70 4.82
CA TRP A 240 9.99 -2.44 4.23
C TRP A 240 11.33 -1.77 4.50
N GLY A 241 11.38 -0.44 4.44
CA GLY A 241 12.59 0.35 4.75
C GLY A 241 13.05 0.26 6.21
N HIS A 242 12.25 -0.32 7.11
CA HIS A 242 12.64 -0.59 8.50
C HIS A 242 13.13 -2.03 8.69
N ILE A 243 13.10 -2.89 7.66
CA ILE A 243 13.61 -4.26 7.75
C ILE A 243 15.07 -4.26 7.31
N GLU A 244 15.96 -4.67 8.21
CA GLU A 244 17.40 -4.69 7.98
C GLU A 244 18.00 -6.06 8.26
N TRP A 245 19.03 -6.42 7.51
CA TRP A 245 19.77 -7.66 7.65
C TRP A 245 21.26 -7.42 7.37
N GLN A 246 22.12 -8.30 7.88
CA GLN A 246 23.54 -8.28 7.54
C GLN A 246 23.75 -8.59 6.05
N PRO A 247 24.77 -8.01 5.39
CA PRO A 247 25.07 -8.28 3.99
C PRO A 247 25.12 -9.79 3.71
N ASP A 248 24.44 -10.20 2.63
CA ASP A 248 24.32 -11.60 2.16
C ASP A 248 23.73 -12.60 3.18
N ARG A 249 23.13 -12.12 4.28
CA ARG A 249 22.55 -12.96 5.34
C ARG A 249 21.09 -12.58 5.63
N PRO A 250 20.15 -12.82 4.69
CA PRO A 250 18.75 -12.46 4.87
C PRO A 250 18.11 -13.12 6.10
N GLU A 251 18.61 -14.27 6.56
CA GLU A 251 18.13 -14.94 7.78
C GLU A 251 18.29 -14.10 9.05
N THR A 252 19.12 -13.06 9.02
CA THR A 252 19.35 -12.13 10.13
C THR A 252 18.36 -10.97 10.18
N ALA A 253 17.36 -10.94 9.28
CA ALA A 253 16.44 -9.83 9.15
C ALA A 253 15.72 -9.49 10.48
N ALA A 254 15.74 -8.21 10.82
CA ALA A 254 15.17 -7.64 12.02
C ALA A 254 14.47 -6.31 11.68
N PHE A 255 13.55 -5.87 12.54
CA PHE A 255 12.86 -4.60 12.40
C PHE A 255 13.61 -3.51 13.17
N ARG A 256 14.13 -2.49 12.48
CA ARG A 256 14.67 -1.28 13.10
C ARG A 256 13.54 -0.36 13.52
N CYS A 257 13.40 -0.11 14.83
CA CYS A 257 12.41 0.83 15.33
C CYS A 257 12.71 2.26 14.85
N PRO A 258 11.75 2.98 14.25
CA PRO A 258 11.97 4.36 13.79
C PRO A 258 12.09 5.38 14.93
N HIS A 259 11.77 5.00 16.18
CA HIS A 259 11.78 5.88 17.34
C HIS A 259 13.05 5.77 18.19
N CYS A 260 13.49 4.55 18.51
CA CYS A 260 14.67 4.29 19.34
C CYS A 260 15.83 3.66 18.59
N ALA A 261 15.69 3.39 17.29
CA ALA A 261 16.68 2.73 16.42
C ALA A 261 17.08 1.30 16.82
N GLU A 262 16.46 0.70 17.83
CA GLU A 262 16.73 -0.69 18.22
C GLU A 262 16.38 -1.67 17.09
N LEU A 263 17.24 -2.67 16.88
CA LEU A 263 16.97 -3.79 15.98
C LEU A 263 16.19 -4.89 16.71
N VAL A 264 14.88 -4.90 16.50
CA VAL A 264 13.96 -5.87 17.11
C VAL A 264 13.97 -7.18 16.32
N PRO A 265 14.37 -8.31 16.93
CA PRO A 265 14.39 -9.59 16.22
C PRO A 265 12.97 -10.18 16.01
N GLU A 266 12.81 -10.96 14.93
CA GLU A 266 11.53 -11.60 14.52
C GLU A 266 10.81 -12.34 15.67
N ARG A 267 11.53 -12.90 16.65
CA ARG A 267 10.92 -13.60 17.81
C ARG A 267 9.91 -12.74 18.58
N PHE A 268 10.03 -11.41 18.54
CA PHE A 268 9.10 -10.49 19.19
C PHE A 268 7.88 -10.14 18.33
N LYS A 269 7.92 -10.40 17.01
CA LYS A 269 6.86 -10.02 16.07
C LYS A 269 5.49 -10.54 16.47
N ALA A 270 5.38 -11.77 16.97
CA ALA A 270 4.10 -12.32 17.40
C ALA A 270 3.47 -11.52 18.56
N ALA A 271 4.29 -11.11 19.54
CA ALA A 271 3.84 -10.26 20.65
C ALA A 271 3.51 -8.84 20.17
N MET A 272 4.40 -8.25 19.36
CA MET A 272 4.20 -6.93 18.74
C MET A 272 2.89 -6.87 17.94
N VAL A 273 2.57 -7.91 17.17
CA VAL A 273 1.33 -7.99 16.39
C VAL A 273 0.12 -8.22 17.28
N ALA A 274 0.24 -9.00 18.35
CA ALA A 274 -0.85 -9.23 19.31
C ALA A 274 -1.25 -7.94 20.05
N ASP A 275 -0.26 -7.09 20.37
CA ASP A 275 -0.43 -5.80 21.06
C ASP A 275 -0.57 -4.62 20.07
N GLY A 276 -0.63 -4.90 18.77
CA GLY A 276 -0.76 -3.90 17.73
C GLY A 276 -2.15 -3.28 17.68
N ALA A 277 -2.23 -2.06 17.14
CA ALA A 277 -3.44 -1.26 17.07
C ALA A 277 -3.60 -0.58 15.72
N TRP A 278 -4.85 -0.30 15.34
CA TRP A 278 -5.17 0.47 14.16
C TRP A 278 -5.23 1.96 14.47
N ARG A 279 -4.55 2.77 13.67
CA ARG A 279 -4.64 4.22 13.73
C ARG A 279 -5.20 4.77 12.43
N ALA A 280 -6.34 5.47 12.51
CA ALA A 280 -6.89 6.24 11.39
C ALA A 280 -6.02 7.48 11.14
N THR A 281 -5.48 7.63 9.94
CA THR A 281 -4.72 8.83 9.56
C THR A 281 -5.64 9.97 9.11
N ARG A 282 -6.90 9.65 8.78
CA ARG A 282 -7.94 10.59 8.36
C ARG A 282 -9.22 10.45 9.20
N PRO A 283 -9.16 10.73 10.52
CA PRO A 283 -10.27 10.49 11.43
C PRO A 283 -11.52 11.34 11.12
N GLU A 284 -11.41 12.38 10.29
CA GLU A 284 -12.52 13.21 9.84
C GLU A 284 -13.48 12.47 8.90
N VAL A 285 -13.00 11.45 8.17
CA VAL A 285 -13.86 10.62 7.30
C VAL A 285 -14.66 9.66 8.17
N LYS A 286 -15.99 9.74 8.08
CA LYS A 286 -16.92 8.89 8.82
C LYS A 286 -17.66 7.96 7.86
N GLY A 287 -18.12 6.81 8.36
CA GLY A 287 -18.88 5.84 7.56
C GLY A 287 -18.07 5.02 6.57
N HIS A 288 -16.78 5.30 6.39
CA HIS A 288 -15.89 4.53 5.51
C HIS A 288 -14.56 4.22 6.21
N ALA A 289 -14.44 3.00 6.72
CA ALA A 289 -13.21 2.51 7.32
C ALA A 289 -12.30 1.89 6.25
N GLY A 290 -11.09 2.42 6.07
CA GLY A 290 -10.09 1.80 5.20
C GLY A 290 -8.98 1.20 6.02
N PHE A 291 -8.53 0.02 5.65
CA PHE A 291 -7.45 -0.69 6.32
C PHE A 291 -6.38 -1.04 5.29
N ARG A 292 -5.14 -0.73 5.61
CA ARG A 292 -3.98 -1.14 4.82
C ARG A 292 -3.07 -2.03 5.67
N LEU A 293 -2.69 -3.17 5.09
CA LEU A 293 -1.75 -4.11 5.67
C LEU A 293 -0.63 -4.40 4.69
N ASN A 294 0.46 -4.93 5.25
CA ASN A 294 1.53 -5.58 4.51
C ASN A 294 1.84 -6.93 5.17
N ALA A 295 2.52 -7.83 4.47
CA ALA A 295 2.80 -9.17 4.96
C ALA A 295 3.84 -9.20 6.10
N LEU A 296 4.49 -8.06 6.42
CA LEU A 296 5.50 -7.97 7.48
C LEU A 296 4.90 -8.21 8.87
N VAL A 297 3.58 -8.02 9.03
CA VAL A 297 2.84 -8.30 10.27
C VAL A 297 2.28 -9.73 10.32
N SER A 298 2.42 -10.53 9.25
CA SER A 298 1.92 -11.91 9.23
C SER A 298 2.79 -12.83 10.08
N THR A 299 2.22 -13.48 11.09
CA THR A 299 2.95 -14.40 11.98
C THR A 299 3.13 -15.80 11.40
N LEU A 300 2.81 -16.01 10.12
CA LEU A 300 2.99 -17.30 9.45
C LEU A 300 4.48 -17.57 9.19
N ALA A 301 4.89 -18.83 9.30
CA ALA A 301 6.29 -19.22 9.16
C ALA A 301 6.90 -18.93 7.77
N ASN A 302 6.07 -18.77 6.73
CA ASN A 302 6.50 -18.39 5.37
C ASN A 302 6.43 -16.88 5.11
N ALA A 303 6.10 -16.08 6.13
CA ALA A 303 6.11 -14.61 6.09
C ALA A 303 7.07 -14.03 7.14
N SER A 304 8.06 -14.82 7.58
CA SER A 304 9.11 -14.30 8.46
C SER A 304 9.96 -13.26 7.72
N TRP A 305 10.45 -12.24 8.43
CA TRP A 305 11.25 -11.19 7.79
C TRP A 305 12.45 -11.76 7.03
N GLY A 306 13.09 -12.81 7.56
CA GLY A 306 14.23 -13.43 6.88
C GLY A 306 13.87 -14.13 5.57
N LYS A 307 12.68 -14.75 5.47
CA LYS A 307 12.21 -15.32 4.20
C LYS A 307 11.83 -14.24 3.21
N LEU A 308 11.17 -13.17 3.68
CA LEU A 308 10.80 -12.04 2.83
C LEU A 308 12.04 -11.28 2.34
N ALA A 309 13.09 -11.16 3.16
CA ALA A 309 14.39 -10.62 2.75
C ALA A 309 15.06 -11.48 1.68
N ALA A 310 15.04 -12.81 1.83
CA ALA A 310 15.55 -13.71 0.80
C ALA A 310 14.76 -13.61 -0.51
N GLU A 311 13.43 -13.53 -0.44
CA GLU A 311 12.55 -13.34 -1.60
C GLU A 311 12.83 -12.00 -2.29
N PHE A 312 13.00 -10.92 -1.53
CA PHE A 312 13.37 -9.61 -2.05
C PHE A 312 14.74 -9.62 -2.73
N LEU A 313 15.75 -10.27 -2.15
CA LEU A 313 17.09 -10.35 -2.74
C LEU A 313 17.09 -11.07 -4.09
N GLN A 314 16.21 -12.06 -4.27
CA GLN A 314 16.00 -12.73 -5.56
C GLN A 314 15.22 -11.85 -6.55
N ALA A 315 14.23 -11.10 -6.07
CA ALA A 315 13.33 -10.30 -6.88
C ALA A 315 13.90 -8.93 -7.30
N LYS A 316 14.75 -8.30 -6.48
CA LYS A 316 15.20 -6.90 -6.67
C LYS A 316 15.95 -6.62 -7.97
N GLY A 317 16.49 -7.66 -8.61
CA GLY A 317 17.26 -7.54 -9.85
C GLY A 317 16.43 -7.53 -11.12
N GLN A 318 15.12 -7.81 -11.04
CA GLN A 318 14.22 -7.84 -12.21
C GLN A 318 12.92 -7.10 -11.90
N PRO A 319 12.50 -6.12 -12.74
CA PRO A 319 11.29 -5.32 -12.50
C PRO A 319 10.03 -6.16 -12.26
N ASP A 320 9.78 -7.17 -13.09
CA ASP A 320 8.56 -8.00 -12.99
C ASP A 320 8.48 -8.76 -11.66
N THR A 321 9.60 -9.32 -11.19
CA THR A 321 9.62 -10.03 -9.91
C THR A 321 9.56 -9.07 -8.73
N LEU A 322 10.17 -7.88 -8.85
CA LEU A 322 10.07 -6.85 -7.83
C LEU A 322 8.64 -6.31 -7.73
N GLN A 323 7.94 -6.17 -8.84
CA GLN A 323 6.52 -5.82 -8.88
C GLN A 323 5.68 -6.83 -8.10
N VAL A 324 5.89 -8.14 -8.33
CA VAL A 324 5.19 -9.18 -7.57
C VAL A 324 5.45 -9.02 -6.06
N PHE A 325 6.69 -8.75 -5.66
CA PHE A 325 7.03 -8.52 -4.26
C PHE A 325 6.32 -7.28 -3.68
N VAL A 326 6.41 -6.13 -4.36
CA VAL A 326 5.78 -4.87 -3.91
C VAL A 326 4.27 -5.02 -3.76
N ASN A 327 3.62 -5.63 -4.74
CA ASN A 327 2.18 -5.77 -4.76
C ASN A 327 1.70 -6.77 -3.71
N THR A 328 2.26 -7.97 -3.73
CA THR A 328 1.73 -9.11 -2.94
C THR A 328 2.26 -9.14 -1.52
N ILE A 329 3.50 -8.71 -1.27
CA ILE A 329 4.10 -8.71 0.07
C ILE A 329 3.88 -7.35 0.73
N LEU A 330 4.15 -6.25 0.04
CA LEU A 330 4.05 -4.92 0.66
C LEU A 330 2.63 -4.34 0.61
N GLY A 331 1.74 -4.89 -0.22
CA GLY A 331 0.38 -4.36 -0.37
C GLY A 331 0.39 -2.95 -0.96
N GLN A 332 1.31 -2.68 -1.89
CA GLN A 332 1.51 -1.36 -2.50
C GLN A 332 1.27 -1.44 -4.01
N GLY A 333 0.72 -0.38 -4.59
CA GLY A 333 0.58 -0.29 -6.04
C GLY A 333 1.94 -0.11 -6.69
N TRP A 334 2.20 -0.87 -7.75
CA TRP A 334 3.38 -0.69 -8.56
C TRP A 334 3.36 0.67 -9.22
N ARG A 335 4.46 1.39 -9.12
CA ARG A 335 4.76 2.52 -9.98
C ARG A 335 5.78 2.00 -10.97
N GLU A 336 5.41 2.03 -12.24
CA GLU A 336 6.42 1.95 -13.28
C GLU A 336 7.44 3.05 -12.97
N ALA A 337 8.73 2.70 -12.99
CA ALA A 337 9.72 3.75 -13.15
C ALA A 337 9.24 4.52 -14.37
N ALA A 338 8.84 5.79 -14.19
CA ALA A 338 8.58 6.65 -15.34
C ALA A 338 9.78 6.43 -16.26
N ASP A 339 9.53 6.11 -17.54
CA ASP A 339 10.59 5.93 -18.55
C ASP A 339 11.70 6.90 -18.18
N GLU A 340 12.89 6.38 -17.81
CA GLU A 340 14.06 7.21 -17.62
C GLU A 340 14.05 8.17 -18.80
N ALA A 341 13.80 9.45 -18.52
CA ALA A 341 13.40 10.38 -19.55
C ALA A 341 14.44 10.28 -20.66
N ASP A 342 14.00 9.86 -21.85
CA ASP A 342 14.88 9.51 -22.95
C ASP A 342 15.92 10.62 -23.09
N PRO A 343 17.21 10.35 -22.87
CA PRO A 343 18.26 11.36 -22.92
C PRO A 343 18.19 12.15 -24.22
N ASP A 344 17.78 11.51 -25.32
CA ASP A 344 17.62 12.15 -26.63
C ASP A 344 16.40 13.08 -26.66
N ALA A 345 15.30 12.71 -25.99
CA ALA A 345 14.10 13.56 -25.87
C ALA A 345 14.31 14.74 -24.92
N ILE A 346 15.11 14.58 -23.85
CA ILE A 346 15.55 15.70 -23.01
C ILE A 346 16.50 16.61 -23.80
N ALA A 347 17.48 16.04 -24.49
CA ALA A 347 18.41 16.80 -25.33
C ALA A 347 17.69 17.57 -26.43
N ALA A 348 16.64 17.00 -27.04
CA ALA A 348 15.82 17.67 -28.05
C ALA A 348 15.00 18.85 -27.51
N ARG A 349 14.83 18.95 -26.17
CA ARG A 349 14.20 20.09 -25.49
C ARG A 349 15.19 21.11 -24.96
N ALA A 350 16.50 20.87 -25.12
CA ALA A 350 17.51 21.85 -24.77
C ALA A 350 17.34 23.09 -25.66
N GLU A 351 17.20 24.25 -25.02
CA GLU A 351 17.21 25.53 -25.71
C GLU A 351 18.66 25.93 -26.00
N ASP A 352 18.89 26.65 -27.11
CA ASP A 352 20.22 27.00 -27.60
C ASP A 352 20.82 28.15 -26.76
N PHE A 353 21.25 27.82 -25.54
CA PHE A 353 21.97 28.73 -24.64
C PHE A 353 23.13 28.01 -23.95
N GLY A 354 24.16 28.77 -23.57
CA GLY A 354 25.32 28.22 -22.89
C GLY A 354 26.33 29.28 -22.45
N LEU A 355 27.53 28.88 -22.04
CA LEU A 355 28.59 29.81 -21.62
C LEU A 355 29.02 30.79 -22.72
N ASP A 356 28.92 30.37 -23.99
CA ASP A 356 29.23 31.20 -25.15
C ASP A 356 28.03 32.04 -25.62
N ALA A 357 26.83 31.76 -25.11
CA ALA A 357 25.56 32.37 -25.47
C ALA A 357 24.64 32.47 -24.23
N ILE A 358 25.06 33.29 -23.26
CA ILE A 358 24.35 33.41 -21.98
C ILE A 358 23.03 34.17 -22.21
N PRO A 359 21.88 33.64 -21.76
CA PRO A 359 20.59 34.32 -21.90
C PRO A 359 20.59 35.71 -21.22
N PRO A 360 19.93 36.73 -21.80
CA PRO A 360 19.90 38.08 -21.26
C PRO A 360 19.19 38.19 -19.90
N GLU A 361 18.39 37.19 -19.52
CA GLU A 361 17.71 37.11 -18.23
C GLU A 361 18.63 36.71 -17.08
N VAL A 362 19.84 36.20 -17.36
CA VAL A 362 20.82 35.79 -16.35
C VAL A 362 21.46 37.02 -15.70
N LEU A 363 21.27 37.15 -14.39
CA LEU A 363 21.77 38.26 -13.58
C LEU A 363 23.06 37.90 -12.82
N THR A 364 23.28 36.62 -12.55
CA THR A 364 24.40 36.15 -11.72
C THR A 364 24.84 34.75 -12.16
N LEU A 365 26.16 34.51 -12.17
CA LEU A 365 26.75 33.20 -12.44
C LEU A 365 27.28 32.55 -11.15
N THR A 366 26.98 31.28 -10.98
CA THR A 366 27.51 30.43 -9.91
C THR A 366 28.07 29.14 -10.47
N ALA A 367 29.07 28.57 -9.81
CA ALA A 367 29.59 27.24 -10.12
C ALA A 367 29.30 26.27 -8.97
N GLY A 368 28.73 25.11 -9.27
CA GLY A 368 28.65 23.98 -8.36
C GLY A 368 29.75 22.99 -8.67
N ILE A 369 30.57 22.64 -7.67
CA ILE A 369 31.69 21.72 -7.80
C ILE A 369 31.37 20.43 -7.05
N ASP A 370 31.30 19.32 -7.79
CA ASP A 370 31.21 17.98 -7.24
C ASP A 370 32.60 17.32 -7.25
N VAL A 371 33.09 16.97 -6.05
CA VAL A 371 34.46 16.46 -5.86
C VAL A 371 34.44 14.94 -5.94
N GLN A 372 35.08 14.39 -6.97
CA GLN A 372 35.21 12.96 -7.19
C GLN A 372 36.66 12.51 -6.94
N HIS A 373 36.87 11.22 -6.69
CA HIS A 373 38.21 10.70 -6.36
C HIS A 373 39.30 10.98 -7.41
N ASP A 374 38.94 11.23 -8.66
CA ASP A 374 39.83 11.39 -9.81
C ASP A 374 39.59 12.68 -10.64
N ARG A 375 38.63 13.52 -10.26
CA ARG A 375 38.24 14.73 -11.00
C ARG A 375 37.40 15.70 -10.16
N LEU A 376 37.29 16.93 -10.64
CA LEU A 376 36.29 17.90 -10.21
C LEU A 376 35.27 18.12 -11.34
N GLU A 377 34.00 17.94 -11.03
CA GLU A 377 32.88 18.21 -11.94
C GLU A 377 32.27 19.58 -11.65
N VAL A 378 32.37 20.50 -12.61
CA VAL A 378 31.99 21.90 -12.44
C VAL A 378 30.76 22.22 -13.28
N THR A 379 29.62 22.40 -12.63
CA THR A 379 28.38 22.81 -13.28
C THR A 379 28.21 24.32 -13.20
N HIS A 380 28.04 24.97 -14.35
CA HIS A 380 27.94 26.41 -14.48
C HIS A 380 26.46 26.78 -14.52
N THR A 381 25.99 27.59 -13.57
CA THR A 381 24.57 27.96 -13.45
C THR A 381 24.40 29.46 -13.47
N GLY A 382 23.56 29.94 -14.38
CA GLY A 382 23.07 31.31 -14.42
C GLY A 382 21.75 31.44 -13.65
N HIS A 383 21.62 32.49 -12.84
CA HIS A 383 20.40 32.78 -12.09
C HIS A 383 19.74 34.03 -12.64
N GLY A 384 18.53 33.86 -13.17
CA GLY A 384 17.64 34.96 -13.53
C GLY A 384 16.65 35.28 -12.41
N ARG A 385 15.75 36.23 -12.65
CA ARG A 385 14.73 36.64 -11.67
C ARG A 385 13.70 35.54 -11.37
N GLU A 386 13.38 34.72 -12.38
CA GLU A 386 12.29 33.74 -12.33
C GLU A 386 12.75 32.30 -12.62
N ALA A 387 13.99 32.10 -13.08
CA ALA A 387 14.51 30.80 -13.49
C ALA A 387 16.02 30.68 -13.28
N ALA A 388 16.52 29.45 -13.22
CA ALA A 388 17.93 29.11 -13.26
C ALA A 388 18.26 28.36 -14.56
N PHE A 389 19.44 28.63 -15.11
CA PHE A 389 19.91 28.15 -16.40
C PHE A 389 21.20 27.35 -16.20
N VAL A 390 21.23 26.09 -16.64
CA VAL A 390 22.48 25.31 -16.67
C VAL A 390 23.23 25.67 -17.95
N LEU A 391 24.26 26.49 -17.83
CA LEU A 391 24.96 27.10 -18.97
C LEU A 391 26.08 26.20 -19.53
N GLY A 392 26.52 25.22 -18.76
CA GLY A 392 27.58 24.32 -19.19
C GLY A 392 28.12 23.46 -18.05
N HIS A 393 28.93 22.49 -18.44
CA HIS A 393 29.62 21.60 -17.52
C HIS A 393 31.08 21.46 -17.97
N SER A 394 32.00 21.50 -17.01
CA SER A 394 33.43 21.31 -17.26
C SER A 394 33.98 20.29 -16.28
N VAL A 395 34.95 19.51 -16.75
CA VAL A 395 35.60 18.47 -15.93
C VAL A 395 37.08 18.80 -15.84
N ILE A 396 37.58 18.92 -14.62
CA ILE A 396 39.01 19.07 -14.33
C ILE A 396 39.51 17.71 -13.86
N TRP A 397 40.34 17.06 -14.68
CA TRP A 397 40.89 15.74 -14.36
C TRP A 397 42.10 15.86 -13.43
N GLY A 398 42.06 15.15 -12.31
CA GLY A 398 43.13 15.15 -11.32
C GLY A 398 42.62 14.80 -9.92
N SER A 399 43.52 14.29 -9.08
CA SER A 399 43.18 13.93 -7.71
C SER A 399 42.84 15.18 -6.90
N PRO A 400 41.76 15.19 -6.10
CA PRO A 400 41.49 16.28 -5.16
C PRO A 400 42.59 16.48 -4.10
N GLY A 401 43.51 15.52 -3.98
CA GLY A 401 44.69 15.63 -3.14
C GLY A 401 45.82 16.48 -3.73
N ASP A 402 45.75 16.81 -5.02
CA ASP A 402 46.81 17.52 -5.76
C ASP A 402 46.50 19.02 -5.89
N ASP A 403 47.44 19.88 -5.49
CA ASP A 403 47.27 21.33 -5.52
C ASP A 403 47.09 21.88 -6.95
N SER A 404 47.61 21.17 -7.97
CA SER A 404 47.44 21.54 -9.38
C SER A 404 45.97 21.47 -9.83
N THR A 405 45.19 20.54 -9.29
CA THR A 405 43.76 20.38 -9.62
C THR A 405 42.94 21.55 -9.10
N TRP A 406 43.28 22.07 -7.92
CA TRP A 406 42.64 23.25 -7.35
C TRP A 406 43.10 24.55 -8.02
N ALA A 407 44.36 24.64 -8.42
CA ALA A 407 44.86 25.79 -9.20
C ALA A 407 44.16 25.92 -10.56
N GLU A 408 43.85 24.80 -11.22
CA GLU A 408 43.08 24.78 -12.47
C GLU A 408 41.62 25.20 -12.25
N LEU A 409 41.00 24.77 -11.14
CA LEU A 409 39.67 25.24 -10.75
C LEU A 409 39.65 26.76 -10.52
N ASP A 410 40.67 27.28 -9.87
CA ASP A 410 40.81 28.71 -9.59
C ASP A 410 40.90 29.55 -10.87
N GLU A 411 41.65 29.09 -11.86
CA GLU A 411 41.73 29.76 -13.15
C GLU A 411 40.39 29.67 -13.91
N LEU A 412 39.72 28.52 -13.85
CA LEU A 412 38.38 28.36 -14.43
C LEU A 412 37.38 29.35 -13.81
N LEU A 413 37.35 29.50 -12.48
CA LEU A 413 36.44 30.42 -11.78
C LEU A 413 36.74 31.90 -12.06
N LYS A 414 37.97 32.24 -12.45
CA LYS A 414 38.37 33.61 -12.84
C LYS A 414 37.97 33.98 -14.28
N THR A 415 37.48 33.01 -15.06
CA THR A 415 37.04 33.22 -16.45
C THR A 415 35.98 34.32 -16.54
N THR A 416 36.19 35.24 -17.48
CA THR A 416 35.22 36.31 -17.81
C THR A 416 34.41 35.91 -19.03
N PHE A 417 33.09 36.02 -18.95
CA PHE A 417 32.20 35.74 -20.07
C PHE A 417 31.78 37.03 -20.78
N ASN A 418 31.58 36.96 -22.09
CA ASN A 418 31.24 38.12 -22.90
C ASN A 418 29.74 38.47 -22.72
N PRO A 419 29.40 39.64 -22.18
CA PRO A 419 28.01 39.95 -21.87
C PRO A 419 27.46 40.95 -22.88
N ALA A 420 26.43 40.57 -23.62
CA ALA A 420 25.68 41.54 -24.42
C ALA A 420 25.02 42.66 -23.58
N TYR A 421 24.95 42.52 -22.24
CA TYR A 421 24.19 43.47 -21.38
C TYR A 421 24.75 43.77 -19.96
N SER A 422 25.95 43.34 -19.56
CA SER A 422 26.52 43.69 -18.23
C SER A 422 28.05 43.63 -18.20
N PRO A 423 28.79 44.77 -18.19
CA PRO A 423 30.24 44.73 -18.27
C PRO A 423 30.84 43.97 -17.06
N ASN A 424 31.59 42.89 -17.35
CA ASN A 424 32.32 42.02 -16.42
C ASN A 424 31.49 41.01 -15.59
N THR A 425 30.72 40.14 -16.23
CA THR A 425 30.16 38.95 -15.54
C THR A 425 31.25 37.89 -15.31
N ARG A 426 31.61 37.68 -14.04
CA ARG A 426 32.42 36.55 -13.53
C ARG A 426 31.55 35.69 -12.60
N PHE A 427 32.04 34.52 -12.23
CA PHE A 427 31.44 33.75 -11.14
C PHE A 427 31.42 34.58 -9.86
N GLN A 428 30.23 34.78 -9.29
CA GLN A 428 30.07 35.56 -8.05
C GLN A 428 30.19 34.67 -6.81
N SER A 429 29.91 33.36 -6.94
CA SER A 429 30.08 32.40 -5.86
C SER A 429 30.30 30.99 -6.40
N ALA A 430 31.13 30.22 -5.70
CA ALA A 430 31.32 28.78 -5.91
C ALA A 430 30.85 28.01 -4.67
N ARG A 431 30.25 26.83 -4.89
CA ARG A 431 29.86 25.89 -3.83
C ARG A 431 30.47 24.53 -4.11
N GLU A 432 31.17 23.99 -3.12
CA GLU A 432 31.85 22.69 -3.20
C GLU A 432 31.09 21.65 -2.39
N ARG A 433 31.05 20.42 -2.88
CA ARG A 433 30.47 19.28 -2.17
C ARG A 433 31.51 18.18 -2.00
N VAL A 434 31.78 17.82 -0.74
CA VAL A 434 32.69 16.72 -0.37
C VAL A 434 31.89 15.68 0.41
N GLY A 435 31.45 14.62 -0.26
CA GLY A 435 30.60 13.58 0.35
C GLY A 435 29.13 13.99 0.55
N ASP A 436 28.46 13.42 1.56
CA ASP A 436 27.01 13.59 1.80
C ASP A 436 26.61 14.90 2.51
N GLY A 437 27.56 15.80 2.81
CA GLY A 437 27.33 17.11 3.43
C GLY A 437 27.64 18.28 2.49
N PHE A 438 26.97 19.42 2.69
CA PHE A 438 27.34 20.69 2.06
C PHE A 438 28.21 21.49 3.04
N ASP A 439 29.41 21.89 2.63
CA ASP A 439 30.18 22.90 3.34
C ASP A 439 30.70 23.96 2.37
N LEU A 440 30.65 25.21 2.85
CA LEU A 440 31.28 26.42 2.32
C LEU A 440 30.60 27.24 1.20
N PHE A 441 30.69 28.56 1.38
CA PHE A 441 30.29 29.61 0.44
C PHE A 441 31.55 30.47 0.17
N CYS A 442 32.21 30.30 -0.97
CA CYS A 442 33.35 31.12 -1.34
C CYS A 442 32.86 32.40 -2.05
N GLY A 443 32.85 33.51 -1.34
CA GLY A 443 32.65 34.85 -1.89
C GLY A 443 34.00 35.50 -2.22
N PHE A 444 34.22 35.80 -3.50
CA PHE A 444 35.38 36.49 -4.08
C PHE A 444 36.77 35.88 -3.81
N GLY A 445 37.18 34.99 -4.71
CA GLY A 445 38.59 34.73 -5.05
C GLY A 445 39.30 33.66 -4.23
N THR A 446 39.69 32.57 -4.92
CA THR A 446 40.49 31.41 -4.49
C THR A 446 39.77 30.32 -3.69
N ALA A 447 39.74 29.11 -4.28
CA ALA A 447 39.35 27.85 -3.67
C ALA A 447 40.56 27.25 -2.92
N SER A 448 40.33 26.78 -1.70
CA SER A 448 41.38 26.18 -0.85
C SER A 448 40.87 24.90 -0.22
N ARG A 449 41.77 23.93 -0.07
CA ARG A 449 41.51 22.58 0.43
C ARG A 449 40.98 22.53 1.88
N ASP A 450 41.18 23.61 2.63
CA ASP A 450 40.98 23.74 4.07
C ASP A 450 39.82 24.67 4.46
N GLY A 451 39.00 25.11 3.50
CA GLY A 451 37.73 25.77 3.79
C GLY A 451 37.84 27.16 4.43
N SER A 452 39.00 27.82 4.35
CA SER A 452 39.18 29.20 4.85
C SER A 452 39.39 30.19 3.72
N GLY A 453 38.29 30.62 3.10
CA GLY A 453 38.29 31.84 2.29
C GLY A 453 38.44 33.07 3.19
N VAL A 454 39.48 33.88 2.96
CA VAL A 454 39.70 35.15 3.68
C VAL A 454 38.68 36.19 3.18
N ILE A 455 37.77 36.63 4.05
CA ILE A 455 36.93 37.80 3.80
C ILE A 455 37.82 39.04 3.93
N GLN A 456 38.35 39.54 2.81
CA GLN A 456 38.90 40.90 2.77
C GLN A 456 37.76 41.88 2.42
N ALA A 457 37.34 42.66 3.42
CA ALA A 457 36.53 43.83 3.19
C ALA A 457 37.37 44.91 2.47
N ALA A 458 36.88 45.40 1.34
CA ALA A 458 37.35 46.64 0.75
C ALA A 458 36.15 47.54 0.48
N ASP A 459 36.17 48.71 1.13
CA ASP A 459 35.27 49.85 0.93
C ASP A 459 35.24 50.31 -0.53
N GLY A 460 34.06 50.78 -0.99
CA GLY A 460 33.89 51.50 -2.26
C GLY A 460 32.56 51.24 -2.94
#